data_AF-A0A961E5Z0-F1
#
_entry.id   AF-A0A961E5Z0-F1
#
_cell.length_a   1.000
_cell.length_b   1.000
_cell.length_c   1.000
_cell.angle_alpha   90.00
_cell.angle_beta   90.00
_cell.angle_gamma   90.00
#
_symmetry.space_group_name_H-M   'P 1'
#
loop_
_entity.id
_entity.type
_entity.pdbx_description
1 polymer ?
#
loop_
_entity_poly.entity_id
_entity_poly.type
_entity_poly.pdbx_seq_one_letter_code
_entity_poly.pdbx_strand_id
1 'polypeptide(L)' 'MEQILIRNLPAGTKAALKVRAEQHRRSVEAEAREILSDALEREPVTLVDLLGTDEGSDIEFEPERLGLTARTPDL' A
#
# COMPACT_ATOMS: atom_id res chain seq x y z
N MET A 1 14.67 22.62 11.14
CA MET A 1 14.92 22.23 9.74
C MET A 1 15.24 20.76 9.75
N GLU A 2 14.41 19.93 9.12
CA GLU A 2 14.59 18.49 9.06
C GLU A 2 15.09 18.11 7.66
N GLN A 3 16.07 17.21 7.58
CA GLN A 3 16.72 16.82 6.33
C GLN A 3 17.05 15.34 6.34
N ILE A 4 16.88 14.68 5.19
CA ILE A 4 17.17 13.26 4.98
C ILE A 4 18.06 13.12 3.74
N LEU A 5 19.10 12.28 3.83
CA LEU A 5 19.95 11.92 2.69
C LEU A 5 19.65 10.49 2.25
N ILE A 6 19.07 10.33 1.06
CA ILE A 6 18.82 9.02 0.47
C ILE A 6 20.05 8.59 -0.35
N ARG A 7 20.81 7.62 0.18
CA ARG A 7 21.94 6.99 -0.53
C ARG A 7 21.47 5.76 -1.30
N ASN A 8 22.21 5.39 -2.35
CA ASN A 8 21.93 4.22 -3.19
C ASN A 8 20.49 4.21 -3.76
N LEU A 9 19.99 5.38 -4.15
CA LEU A 9 18.68 5.50 -4.79
C LEU A 9 18.68 4.65 -6.08
N PRO A 10 17.66 3.79 -6.31
CA PRO A 10 17.61 2.96 -7.50
C PRO A 10 17.78 3.80 -8.77
N ALA A 11 18.51 3.25 -9.74
CA ALA A 11 18.79 3.92 -11.00
C ALA A 11 17.47 4.38 -11.67
N GLY A 12 17.44 5.60 -12.20
CA GLY A 12 16.26 6.18 -12.83
C GLY A 12 15.27 6.88 -11.88
N THR A 13 15.28 6.58 -10.58
CA THR A 13 14.31 7.18 -9.64
C THR A 13 14.41 8.71 -9.58
N LYS A 14 15.64 9.25 -9.58
CA LYS A 14 15.84 10.72 -9.61
C LYS A 14 15.31 11.35 -10.90
N ALA A 15 15.44 10.66 -12.03
CA ALA A 15 14.92 11.14 -13.30
C ALA A 15 13.38 11.12 -13.31
N ALA A 16 12.76 10.06 -12.78
CA ALA A 16 11.32 9.98 -12.61
C ALA A 16 10.78 11.09 -11.69
N LEU A 17 11.45 11.34 -10.55
CA LEU A 17 11.11 12.46 -9.65
C LEU A 17 11.24 13.81 -10.35
N LYS A 18 12.25 13.99 -11.21
CA LYS A 18 12.41 15.23 -11.98
C LYS A 18 11.25 15.47 -12.95
N VAL A 19 10.88 14.46 -13.73
CA VAL A 19 9.75 14.53 -14.66
C VAL A 19 8.45 14.86 -13.92
N ARG A 20 8.21 14.20 -12.78
CA ARG A 20 7.02 14.43 -11.96
C ARG A 20 7.00 15.84 -11.35
N ALA A 21 8.15 16.32 -10.86
CA ALA A 21 8.29 17.67 -10.32
C ALA A 21 8.01 18.74 -11.39
N GLU A 22 8.46 18.53 -12.63
CA GLU A 22 8.17 19.41 -13.77
C GLU A 22 6.67 19.44 -14.07
N GLN A 23 5.99 18.28 -14.10
CA GLN A 23 4.54 18.19 -14.29
C GLN A 23 3.76 18.94 -13.21
N HIS A 24 4.22 18.86 -11.96
CA HIS A 24 3.59 19.53 -10.82
C HIS A 24 4.09 20.97 -10.60
N ARG A 25 4.99 21.48 -11.46
CA ARG A 25 5.58 22.84 -11.38
C ARG A 25 6.22 23.14 -10.02
N ARG A 26 6.91 22.16 -9.45
CA ARG A 26 7.62 22.24 -8.16
C ARG A 26 9.09 21.85 -8.32
N SER A 27 9.92 22.11 -7.31
CA SER A 27 11.29 21.59 -7.29
C SER A 27 11.29 20.07 -7.03
N VAL A 28 12.37 19.39 -7.41
CA VAL A 28 12.52 17.94 -7.15
C VAL A 28 12.49 17.62 -5.65
N GLU A 29 13.05 18.49 -4.82
CA GLU A 29 13.01 18.35 -3.36
C GLU A 29 11.58 18.53 -2.82
N ALA A 30 10.84 19.52 -3.34
CA ALA A 30 9.45 19.72 -2.95
C ALA A 30 8.58 18.52 -3.38
N GLU A 31 8.80 17.96 -4.56
CA GLU A 31 8.13 16.73 -5.01
C GLU A 31 8.42 15.56 -4.08
N ALA A 32 9.69 15.36 -3.73
CA ALA A 32 10.08 14.26 -2.85
C ALA A 32 9.46 14.40 -1.45
N ARG A 33 9.44 15.63 -0.91
CA ARG A 33 8.83 15.93 0.39
C ARG A 33 7.35 15.62 0.40
N GLU A 34 6.64 16.03 -0.64
CA GLU A 34 5.20 15.83 -0.75
C GLU A 34 4.84 14.35 -0.91
N ILE A 35 5.61 13.59 -1.70
CA ILE A 35 5.44 12.14 -1.77
C ILE A 35 5.64 11.48 -0.40
N LEU A 36 6.62 11.95 0.39
CA LEU A 36 6.86 11.42 1.73
C LEU A 36 5.73 11.81 2.69
N SER A 37 5.24 13.05 2.65
CA SER A 37 4.09 13.50 3.43
C SER A 37 2.85 12.68 3.10
N ASP A 38 2.47 12.57 1.82
CA ASP A 38 1.33 11.77 1.37
C ASP A 38 1.44 10.31 1.81
N ALA A 39 2.65 9.73 1.74
CA ALA A 39 2.87 8.34 2.14
C ALA A 39 2.77 8.13 3.66
N LEU A 40 3.14 9.13 4.46
CA LEU A 40 3.03 9.08 5.92
C LEU A 40 1.62 9.37 6.42
N GLU A 41 0.86 10.22 5.72
CA GLU A 41 -0.55 10.49 6.02
C GLU A 41 -1.47 9.34 5.62
N ARG A 42 -1.06 8.54 4.64
CA ARG A 42 -1.83 7.39 4.19
C ARG A 42 -1.88 6.32 5.27
N GLU A 43 -3.00 6.25 5.98
CA GLU A 43 -3.27 5.14 6.89
C GLU A 43 -3.29 3.81 6.11
N PRO A 44 -2.65 2.75 6.64
CA PRO A 44 -2.73 1.45 6.02
C PRO A 44 -4.19 1.02 5.99
N VAL A 45 -4.72 0.84 4.78
CA VAL A 45 -6.11 0.43 4.58
C VAL A 45 -6.30 -0.94 5.26
N THR A 46 -7.20 -0.99 6.23
CA THR A 46 -7.48 -2.22 6.96
C THR A 46 -8.40 -3.11 6.15
N LEU A 47 -8.44 -4.38 6.53
CA LEU A 47 -9.37 -5.35 5.94
C LEU A 47 -10.83 -4.92 6.18
N VAL A 48 -11.09 -4.22 7.29
CA VAL A 48 -12.41 -3.64 7.62
C VAL A 48 -12.73 -2.48 6.67
N ASP A 49 -11.77 -1.61 6.35
CA ASP A 49 -12.01 -0.51 5.40
C ASP A 49 -12.31 -1.01 3.98
N LEU A 50 -11.76 -2.17 3.60
CA LEU A 50 -11.95 -2.77 2.28
C LEU A 50 -13.24 -3.60 2.16
N LEU A 51 -13.61 -4.34 3.22
CA LEU A 51 -14.71 -5.29 3.19
C LEU A 51 -15.94 -4.85 3.98
N GLY A 52 -15.81 -3.80 4.80
CA GLY A 52 -16.90 -3.23 5.57
C GLY A 52 -17.99 -2.69 4.66
N THR A 53 -19.23 -2.88 5.07
CA THR A 53 -20.42 -2.33 4.43
C THR A 53 -21.22 -1.55 5.47
N ASP A 54 -21.83 -0.43 5.08
CA ASP A 54 -22.54 0.46 6.01
C ASP A 54 -23.74 -0.22 6.68
N GLU A 55 -24.36 -1.16 5.99
CA GLU A 55 -25.40 -2.03 6.49
C GLU A 55 -24.91 -3.48 6.33
N GLY A 56 -24.87 -4.22 7.44
CA GLY A 56 -24.41 -5.61 7.46
C GLY A 56 -25.13 -6.43 6.39
N SER A 57 -24.38 -6.84 5.37
CA SER A 57 -24.92 -7.68 4.30
C SER A 57 -24.88 -9.15 4.73
N ASP A 58 -26.02 -9.83 4.71
CA ASP A 58 -26.07 -11.26 4.95
C ASP A 58 -25.41 -12.01 3.78
N ILE A 59 -24.48 -12.91 4.10
CA ILE A 59 -23.79 -13.74 3.12
C ILE A 59 -24.41 -15.14 3.16
N GLU A 60 -25.09 -15.53 2.09
CA GLU A 60 -25.54 -16.90 1.90
C GLU A 60 -24.33 -17.77 1.58
N PHE A 61 -23.93 -18.62 2.53
CA PHE A 61 -22.68 -19.39 2.49
C PHE A 61 -22.96 -20.89 2.56
N GLU A 62 -22.98 -21.54 1.40
CA GLU A 62 -23.12 -22.99 1.25
C GLU A 62 -21.86 -23.58 0.57
N PRO A 63 -20.76 -23.78 1.31
CA PRO A 63 -19.50 -24.22 0.72
C PRO A 63 -19.55 -25.72 0.36
N GLU A 64 -19.03 -26.05 -0.82
CA GLU A 64 -18.79 -27.45 -1.17
C GLU A 64 -17.69 -28.06 -0.30
N ARG A 65 -17.85 -29.36 0.04
CA ARG A 65 -16.83 -30.08 0.80
C ARG A 65 -15.58 -30.24 -0.06
N LEU A 66 -14.46 -29.74 0.44
CA LEU A 66 -13.17 -29.71 -0.28
C LEU A 66 -12.53 -31.09 -0.54
N GLY A 67 -13.24 -32.21 -0.26
CA GLY A 67 -12.74 -33.58 -0.44
C GLY A 67 -11.54 -33.95 0.44
N LEU A 68 -11.16 -33.10 1.39
CA LEU A 68 -9.99 -33.32 2.24
C LEU A 68 -10.27 -34.41 3.26
N THR A 69 -9.46 -35.47 3.24
CA THR A 69 -9.39 -36.44 4.33
C THR A 69 -8.48 -35.88 5.42
N ALA A 70 -8.93 -35.97 6.69
CA ALA A 70 -8.09 -35.58 7.81
C ALA A 70 -6.81 -36.44 7.78
N ARG A 71 -5.63 -35.81 7.84
CA ARG A 71 -4.39 -36.56 8.09
C ARG A 71 -4.44 -37.05 9.53
N THR A 72 -4.36 -38.36 9.71
CA THR A 72 -4.16 -38.95 11.03
C THR A 72 -2.82 -38.45 11.57
N PRO A 73 -2.75 -37.81 12.74
CA PRO A 73 -1.48 -37.47 13.34
C PRO A 73 -0.75 -38.76 13.72
N ASP A 74 0.52 -38.86 13.34
CA ASP A 74 1.40 -39.95 13.78
C ASP A 74 1.67 -39.76 15.29
N LEU A 75 1.09 -40.62 16.13
CA LEU A 75 1.36 -40.73 17.56
C LEU A 75 2.36 -41.87 17.82
#